data_AF-A0A255TY53-F1
#
_entry.id   AF-A0A255TY53-F1
#
_cell.length_a   1.000
_cell.length_b   1.000
_cell.length_c   1.000
_cell.angle_alpha   90.00
_cell.angle_beta   90.00
_cell.angle_gamma   90.00
#
_symmetry.space_group_name_H-M   'P 1'
#
loop_
_entity.id
_entity.type
_entity.pdbx_description
1 polymer ?
#
loop_
_entity_poly.entity_id
_entity_poly.type
_entity_poly.pdbx_seq_one_letter_code
_entity_poly.pdbx_strand_id
1 'polypeptide(L)' 'MGNNQRQGQTPGMPCPQCGQFIPTTVTELLVSSSLCCPHCGLRLSIDRAKSMKAMQALAKVEAAQRRVEKTSKFNGRY' A
#
# COMPACT_ATOMS: atom_id res chain seq x y z
N MET A 1 13.51 13.91 -19.40
CA MET A 1 12.18 13.28 -19.55
C MET A 1 11.95 12.32 -18.39
N GLY A 2 10.82 12.43 -17.68
CA GLY A 2 10.29 11.36 -16.82
C GLY A 2 10.30 11.56 -15.30
N ASN A 3 9.77 12.66 -14.76
CA ASN A 3 9.42 12.74 -13.32
C ASN A 3 8.19 11.86 -13.03
N ASN A 4 8.40 10.59 -12.66
CA ASN A 4 7.32 9.66 -12.28
C ASN A 4 7.13 9.62 -10.77
N GLN A 5 6.84 10.77 -10.19
CA GLN A 5 6.40 10.88 -8.81
C GLN A 5 4.88 10.75 -8.79
N ARG A 6 4.35 9.53 -8.65
CA ARG A 6 2.91 9.27 -8.39
C ARG A 6 2.53 9.68 -6.96
N GLN A 7 2.87 10.89 -6.56
CA GLN A 7 2.75 11.41 -5.18
C GLN A 7 1.32 11.86 -4.80
N GLY A 8 0.31 11.56 -5.62
CA GLY A 8 -1.06 12.03 -5.37
C GLY A 8 -2.17 11.01 -5.63
N GLN A 9 -1.86 9.76 -5.98
CA GLN A 9 -2.90 8.76 -6.19
C GLN A 9 -3.03 7.88 -4.94
N THR A 10 -4.16 7.98 -4.25
CA THR A 10 -4.53 7.05 -3.17
C THR A 10 -4.41 5.62 -3.71
N PRO A 11 -3.52 4.78 -3.15
CA PRO A 11 -3.37 3.41 -3.59
C PRO A 11 -4.67 2.64 -3.36
N GLY A 12 -4.93 1.67 -4.24
CA GLY A 12 -6.16 0.89 -4.18
C GLY A 12 -6.40 0.05 -5.43
N MET A 13 -7.55 -0.61 -5.45
CA MET A 13 -7.95 -1.51 -6.53
C MET A 13 -9.48 -1.50 -6.73
N PRO A 14 -9.98 -1.72 -7.95
CA PRO A 14 -11.43 -1.85 -8.16
C PRO A 14 -11.96 -3.12 -7.48
N CYS A 15 -13.14 -3.02 -6.88
CA CYS A 15 -13.84 -4.16 -6.31
C CYS A 15 -14.33 -5.09 -7.43
N PRO A 16 -14.04 -6.42 -7.37
CA PRO A 16 -14.46 -7.35 -8.41
C PRO A 16 -15.98 -7.60 -8.46
N GLN A 17 -16.72 -7.24 -7.41
CA GLN A 17 -18.17 -7.44 -7.34
C GLN A 17 -18.98 -6.20 -7.73
N CYS A 18 -18.63 -5.02 -7.23
CA CYS A 18 -19.41 -3.80 -7.48
C CYS A 18 -18.70 -2.76 -8.35
N GLY A 19 -17.44 -2.99 -8.74
CA GLY A 19 -16.63 -2.08 -9.56
C GLY A 19 -16.13 -0.82 -8.83
N GLN A 20 -16.62 -0.53 -7.62
CA GLN A 20 -16.19 0.63 -6.84
C GLN A 20 -14.75 0.50 -6.35
N PHE A 21 -14.06 1.62 -6.20
CA PHE A 21 -12.66 1.65 -5.78
C PHE A 21 -12.50 1.29 -4.30
N ILE A 22 -11.60 0.35 -4.00
CA ILE A 22 -11.20 -0.03 -2.65
C ILE A 22 -9.89 0.69 -2.35
N PRO A 23 -9.89 1.81 -1.60
CA PRO A 23 -8.65 2.42 -1.15
C PRO A 23 -7.95 1.48 -0.16
N THR A 24 -6.63 1.31 -0.31
CA THR A 24 -5.80 0.52 0.61
C THR A 24 -4.40 1.10 0.69
N THR A 25 -3.69 0.90 1.79
CA THR A 25 -2.29 1.30 1.93
C THR A 25 -1.33 0.11 1.83
N VAL A 26 -0.04 0.37 1.59
CA VAL A 26 1.00 -0.68 1.61
C VAL A 26 1.06 -1.36 2.98
N THR A 27 0.98 -0.59 4.07
CA THR A 27 0.99 -1.11 5.43
C THR A 27 -0.24 -1.97 5.71
N GLU A 28 -1.43 -1.54 5.25
CA GLU A 28 -2.65 -2.34 5.38
C GLU A 28 -2.56 -3.67 4.65
N LEU A 29 -2.01 -3.69 3.42
CA LEU A 29 -1.77 -4.94 2.68
C LEU A 29 -0.79 -5.88 3.39
N LEU A 30 0.19 -5.33 4.12
CA LEU A 30 1.20 -6.11 4.84
C LEU A 30 0.67 -6.67 6.17
N VAL A 31 -0.13 -5.89 6.91
CA VAL A 31 -0.62 -6.23 8.25
C VAL A 31 -1.94 -6.99 8.20
N SER A 32 -2.90 -6.55 7.39
CA SER A 32 -4.23 -7.15 7.30
C SER A 32 -4.20 -8.49 6.57
N SER A 33 -5.02 -9.45 7.00
CA SER A 33 -5.23 -10.73 6.30
C SER A 33 -6.32 -10.65 5.23
N SER A 34 -7.12 -9.59 5.24
CA SER A 34 -8.23 -9.40 4.32
C SER A 34 -8.50 -7.91 4.07
N LEU A 35 -9.02 -7.59 2.90
CA LEU A 35 -9.57 -6.29 2.54
C LEU A 35 -11.09 -6.37 2.50
N CYS A 36 -11.78 -5.37 3.05
CA CYS A 36 -13.23 -5.26 2.95
C CYS A 36 -13.59 -4.11 2.00
N CYS A 37 -14.45 -4.36 1.03
CA CYS A 37 -14.99 -3.30 0.19
C CYS A 37 -15.93 -2.42 1.02
N PRO A 38 -15.69 -1.10 1.13
CA PRO A 38 -16.54 -0.21 1.92
C PRO A 38 -17.91 0.03 1.30
N HIS A 39 -18.10 -0.31 0.02
CA HIS A 39 -19.34 -0.05 -0.72
C HIS A 39 -20.32 -1.22 -0.71
N CYS A 40 -19.82 -2.46 -0.91
CA CYS A 40 -20.68 -3.65 -0.99
C CYS A 40 -20.42 -4.68 0.12
N GLY A 41 -19.44 -4.45 0.99
CA GLY A 41 -19.11 -5.35 2.09
C GLY A 41 -18.34 -6.61 1.69
N LEU A 42 -17.97 -6.78 0.41
CA LEU A 42 -17.19 -7.93 -0.04
C LEU A 42 -15.87 -8.03 0.74
N ARG A 43 -15.63 -9.17 1.38
CA ARG A 43 -14.37 -9.48 2.04
C ARG A 43 -13.47 -10.28 1.12
N LEU A 44 -12.34 -9.70 0.74
CA LEU A 44 -11.28 -10.33 -0.04
C LEU A 44 -10.20 -10.84 0.93
N SER A 45 -9.93 -12.15 0.90
CA SER A 45 -8.82 -12.72 1.69
C SER A 45 -7.52 -12.67 0.91
N ILE A 46 -6.43 -12.29 1.58
CA ILE A 46 -5.11 -12.17 0.97
C ILE A 46 -4.36 -13.49 1.15
N ASP A 47 -4.11 -14.20 0.04
CA ASP A 47 -3.30 -15.43 0.04
C ASP A 47 -1.80 -15.08 0.17
N ARG A 48 -1.33 -14.95 1.40
CA ARG A 48 0.06 -14.59 1.70
C ARG A 48 1.08 -15.60 1.15
N ALA A 49 0.73 -16.89 1.11
CA ALA A 49 1.62 -17.93 0.62
C ALA A 49 1.86 -17.79 -0.89
N LYS A 50 0.79 -17.60 -1.67
CA LYS A 50 0.92 -17.37 -3.12
C LYS A 50 1.47 -15.97 -3.43
N SER A 51 1.17 -14.99 -2.60
CA SER A 51 1.62 -13.60 -2.77
C SER A 51 2.97 -13.28 -2.11
N MET A 52 3.74 -14.28 -1.64
CA MET A 52 4.98 -14.03 -0.89
C MET A 52 5.94 -13.06 -1.57
N LYS A 53 6.17 -13.23 -2.89
CA LYS A 53 7.06 -12.35 -3.65
C LYS A 53 6.56 -10.90 -3.67
N ALA A 54 5.25 -10.70 -3.82
CA ALA A 54 4.62 -9.38 -3.79
C ALA A 54 4.72 -8.76 -2.39
N MET A 55 4.46 -9.55 -1.33
CA MET A 55 4.58 -9.10 0.06
C MET A 55 6.00 -8.67 0.41
N GLN A 56 7.02 -9.40 -0.04
CA GLN A 56 8.42 -9.00 0.15
C GLN A 56 8.75 -7.69 -0.57
N ALA A 57 8.22 -7.49 -1.77
CA ALA A 57 8.41 -6.24 -2.51
C ALA A 57 7.76 -5.07 -1.76
N LEU A 58 6.52 -5.24 -1.28
CA LEU A 58 5.80 -4.23 -0.49
C LEU A 58 6.55 -3.89 0.81
N ALA A 59 7.09 -4.89 1.52
CA ALA A 59 7.86 -4.66 2.74
C ALA A 59 9.14 -3.83 2.47
N LYS A 60 9.83 -4.07 1.35
CA LYS A 60 11.00 -3.28 0.94
C LYS A 60 10.62 -1.82 0.66
N VAL A 61 9.48 -1.60 0.01
CA VAL A 61 8.97 -0.25 -0.28
C VAL A 61 8.63 0.47 1.02
N GLU A 62 7.92 -0.16 1.95
CA GLU A 62 7.57 0.46 3.24
C GLU A 62 8.83 0.81 4.05
N ALA A 63 9.81 -0.09 4.10
CA ALA A 63 11.09 0.17 4.75
C ALA A 63 11.83 1.35 4.11
N ALA A 64 11.81 1.46 2.78
CA ALA A 64 12.40 2.58 2.07
C ALA A 64 11.71 3.91 2.39
N GLN A 65 10.37 3.93 2.38
CA GLN A 65 9.57 5.10 2.76
C GLN A 65 9.91 5.57 4.19
N ARG A 66 9.93 4.65 5.15
CA ARG A 66 10.30 4.96 6.55
C ARG A 66 11.71 5.50 6.71
N ARG A 67 12.69 5.02 5.93
CA ARG A 67 14.06 5.57 5.95
C ARG A 67 14.08 7.01 5.47
N VAL A 68 13.41 7.28 4.34
CA VAL A 68 13.32 8.64 3.80
C VAL A 68 12.66 9.60 4.79
N GLU A 69 11.56 9.19 5.43
CA GLU A 69 10.88 10.00 6.45
C GLU A 69 11.73 10.28 7.70
N LYS A 70 12.55 9.31 8.13
CA LYS A 70 13.46 9.50 9.27
C LYS A 70 14.58 10.46 8.93
N THR A 71 15.19 10.32 7.75
CA THR A 71 16.30 11.18 7.31
C THR A 71 15.82 12.58 6.94
N SER A 72 14.61 12.75 6.39
CA SER A 72 14.07 14.09 6.07
C SER A 72 13.79 14.93 7.32
N LYS A 73 13.45 14.28 8.44
CA LYS A 73 13.29 14.94 9.75
C LYS A 73 14.63 15.32 10.41
N PHE A 74 15.76 14.89 9.87
CA PHE A 74 17.11 15.16 10.39
C PHE A 74 17.73 16.47 9.86
N ASN A 75 16.99 17.34 9.16
CA ASN A 75 17.52 18.63 8.71
C ASN A 75 17.77 19.61 9.88
N GLY A 76 18.94 19.46 10.51
CA GLY A 76 19.85 20.48 11.01
C GLY A 76 19.24 21.67 11.75
N ARG A 77 19.06 21.55 13.06
CA ARG A 77 19.16 22.67 13.99
C ARG A 77 20.48 22.55 14.76
N TYR A 78 21.52 23.19 14.24
CA TYR A 78 22.64 23.71 15.00
C TYR A 78 22.84 25.16 14.56
#